data_AF-A0A0R3PM85-F1
#
_entry.id   AF-A0A0R3PM85-F1
#
_cell.length_a   1.000
_cell.length_b   1.000
_cell.length_c   1.000
_cell.angle_alpha   90.00
_cell.angle_beta   90.00
_cell.angle_gamma   90.00
#
_symmetry.space_group_name_H-M   'P 1'
#
loop_
_entity.id
_entity.type
_entity.pdbx_description
1 polymer ?
#
loop_
_entity_poly.entity_id
_entity_poly.type
_entity_poly.pdbx_seq_one_letter_code
_entity_poly.pdbx_strand_id
1 'polypeptide(L)'
;MKVVVIRNQNVAAWHPEPSFPYEQTRPLLSETTEDQVWYFWLSDAKSKPVPGSTTVLLKNIFYTSKHEWFTRTREERLRSVAAPTPRKN
;
A
#
# COMPACT_ATOMS: atom_id res chain seq x y z
N MET A 1 -19.29 18.25 -13.44
CA MET A 1 -19.27 17.94 -14.90
C MET A 1 -20.40 18.69 -15.56
N LYS A 2 -20.11 19.48 -16.59
CA LYS A 2 -21.11 20.20 -17.38
C LYS A 2 -20.99 19.77 -18.83
N VAL A 3 -22.08 19.32 -19.44
CA VAL A 3 -22.12 18.94 -20.85
C VAL A 3 -22.92 19.99 -21.61
N VAL A 4 -22.41 20.44 -22.75
CA VAL A 4 -23.05 21.44 -23.60
C VAL A 4 -23.10 20.91 -25.03
N VAL A 5 -24.27 21.02 -25.66
CA VAL A 5 -24.44 20.72 -27.09
C VAL A 5 -24.30 22.03 -27.86
N ILE A 6 -23.34 22.07 -28.78
CA ILE A 6 -23.04 23.21 -29.64
C ILE A 6 -23.96 23.15 -30.87
N ARG A 7 -24.29 24.30 -31.47
CA ARG A 7 -25.21 24.44 -32.64
C ARG A 7 -24.91 23.50 -33.82
N ASN A 8 -23.68 22.98 -33.92
CA ASN A 8 -23.25 22.04 -34.96
C ASN A 8 -23.43 20.56 -34.59
N GLN A 9 -24.30 20.23 -33.62
CA GLN A 9 -24.48 18.87 -33.06
C GLN A 9 -23.22 18.30 -32.36
N ASN A 10 -22.19 19.12 -32.11
CA ASN A 10 -21.02 18.72 -31.35
C ASN A 10 -21.30 18.78 -29.85
N VAL A 11 -20.74 17.84 -29.09
CA VAL A 11 -20.86 17.79 -27.62
C VAL A 11 -19.54 18.19 -26.98
N ALA A 12 -19.58 19.20 -26.12
CA ALA A 12 -18.45 19.59 -25.29
C ALA A 12 -18.72 19.22 -23.83
N ALA A 13 -17.72 18.66 -23.15
CA ALA A 13 -17.78 18.34 -21.73
C ALA A 13 -16.72 19.14 -20.97
N TRP A 14 -17.17 19.91 -19.98
CA TRP A 14 -16.32 20.61 -19.03
C TRP A 14 -16.27 19.83 -17.71
N HIS A 15 -15.08 19.31 -17.38
CA HIS A 15 -14.83 18.57 -16.14
C HIS A 15 -13.59 19.14 -15.42
N PRO A 16 -13.72 20.26 -14.70
CA PRO A 16 -12.62 20.74 -13.87
C PRO A 16 -12.33 19.71 -12.77
N GLU A 17 -11.07 19.62 -12.36
CA GLU A 17 -10.68 18.79 -11.22
C GLU A 17 -11.37 19.30 -9.94
N PRO A 18 -12.08 18.44 -9.19
CA PRO A 18 -12.69 18.85 -7.94
C PRO A 18 -11.63 19.10 -6.87
N SER A 19 -11.74 20.20 -6.13
CA SER A 19 -10.91 20.45 -4.95
C SER A 19 -11.48 19.74 -3.73
N PHE A 20 -10.61 19.36 -2.80
CA PHE A 20 -10.99 18.85 -1.48
C PHE A 20 -11.10 20.00 -0.48
N PRO A 21 -12.27 20.29 0.10
CA PRO A 21 -12.45 21.28 1.14
C PRO A 21 -11.61 20.98 2.39
N TYR A 22 -11.15 22.03 3.06
CA TYR A 22 -10.33 21.90 4.26
C TYR A 22 -11.09 21.22 5.42
N GLU A 23 -12.39 21.47 5.52
CA GLU A 23 -13.30 20.91 6.53
C GLU A 23 -13.43 19.38 6.42
N GLN A 24 -13.02 18.80 5.29
CA GLN A 24 -13.00 17.35 5.06
C GLN A 24 -11.63 16.72 5.32
N THR A 25 -10.67 17.49 5.82
CA THR A 25 -9.36 17.00 6.22
C THR A 25 -9.34 16.67 7.72
N ARG A 26 -8.35 15.87 8.13
CA ARG A 26 -8.07 15.60 9.55
C ARG A 26 -6.73 16.24 9.91
N PRO A 27 -6.60 16.82 11.13
CA PRO A 27 -5.32 17.34 11.56
C PRO A 27 -4.29 16.20 11.61
N LEU A 28 -3.05 16.50 11.23
CA LEU A 28 -1.93 15.59 11.43
C LEU A 28 -1.71 15.42 12.93
N LEU A 29 -1.49 14.19 13.39
CA LEU A 29 -1.10 13.95 14.76
C LEU A 29 0.32 14.49 14.95
N SER A 30 0.52 15.38 15.93
CA SER A 30 1.85 15.79 16.35
C SER A 30 2.51 14.59 17.02
N GLU A 31 3.50 13.98 16.38
CA GLU A 31 4.38 13.01 17.02
C GLU A 31 5.09 13.74 18.17
N THR A 32 4.60 13.57 19.39
CA THR A 32 5.36 13.95 20.58
C THR A 32 6.39 12.85 20.73
N THR A 33 7.52 13.03 20.06
CA THR A 33 8.61 12.07 20.11
C THR A 33 9.16 12.09 21.53
N GLU A 34 8.76 11.09 22.32
CA GLU A 34 9.53 10.67 23.49
C GLU A 34 10.84 10.08 22.94
N ASP A 35 11.77 10.95 22.56
CA ASP A 35 13.05 10.65 21.90
C ASP A 35 13.93 9.64 22.69
N GLN A 36 13.58 9.35 23.94
CA GLN A 36 14.27 8.38 24.78
C GLN A 36 13.86 6.92 24.51
N VAL A 37 12.65 6.66 23.98
CA VAL A 37 12.14 5.29 23.78
C VAL A 37 12.72 4.66 22.50
N TRP A 38 13.08 5.47 21.50
CA TRP A 38 13.55 4.98 20.20
C TRP A 38 14.89 4.23 20.26
N TYR A 39 15.83 4.64 21.12
CA TYR A 39 17.12 3.97 21.26
C TYR A 39 17.01 2.55 21.83
N PHE A 40 16.02 2.29 22.69
CA PHE A 40 15.80 0.98 23.31
C PHE A 40 15.21 -0.04 22.32
N TRP A 41 14.35 0.38 21.41
CA TRP A 41 13.76 -0.51 20.39
C TRP A 41 14.71 -0.84 19.24
N LEU A 42 15.65 0.06 18.91
CA LEU A 42 16.63 -0.19 17.84
C LEU A 42 17.62 -1.33 18.17
N SER A 43 17.97 -1.50 19.45
CA SER A 43 18.85 -2.58 19.89
C SER A 43 18.13 -3.94 19.91
N ASP A 44 16.83 -3.95 20.21
CA ASP A 44 16.00 -5.16 20.29
C ASP A 44 15.43 -5.61 18.92
N ALA A 45 15.40 -4.71 17.93
CA ALA A 45 15.00 -5.01 16.54
C ALA A 45 15.94 -6.01 15.82
N LYS A 46 17.10 -6.33 16.40
CA LYS A 46 18.01 -7.39 15.91
C LYS A 46 17.68 -8.76 16.49
N SER A 47 16.65 -8.89 17.33
CA SER A 47 16.20 -10.19 17.82
C SER A 47 15.81 -11.06 16.63
N LYS A 48 16.45 -12.22 16.52
CA LYS A 48 16.17 -13.16 15.43
C LYS A 48 14.71 -13.57 15.54
N PRO A 49 13.90 -13.47 14.47
CA PRO A 49 12.52 -13.93 14.52
C PRO A 49 12.50 -15.40 14.91
N VAL A 50 11.74 -15.73 15.95
CA VAL A 50 11.54 -17.11 16.38
C VAL A 50 10.89 -17.87 15.22
N PRO A 51 11.49 -18.96 14.71
CA PRO A 51 10.93 -19.68 13.58
C PRO A 51 9.51 -20.16 13.90
N GLY A 52 8.53 -19.73 13.10
CA GLY A 52 7.11 -20.06 13.25
C GLY A 52 6.22 -18.95 13.83
N SER A 53 6.76 -18.00 14.61
CA SER A 53 5.97 -16.88 15.15
C SER A 53 5.70 -15.80 14.08
N THR A 54 6.62 -15.68 13.11
CA THR A 54 6.58 -14.64 12.07
C THR A 54 5.35 -14.77 11.17
N THR A 55 4.94 -15.98 10.79
CA THR A 55 3.81 -16.16 9.87
C THR A 55 2.47 -15.71 10.47
N VAL A 56 2.25 -15.93 11.77
CA VAL A 56 1.04 -15.46 12.45
C VAL A 56 1.05 -13.93 12.58
N LEU A 57 2.20 -13.35 12.91
CA LEU A 57 2.37 -11.90 12.95
C LEU A 57 2.09 -11.27 11.58
N LEU A 58 2.69 -11.82 10.52
CA LEU A 58 2.54 -11.33 9.15
C LEU A 58 1.09 -11.43 8.67
N LYS A 59 0.41 -12.55 8.97
CA LYS A 59 -1.02 -12.73 8.72
C LYS A 59 -1.85 -11.59 9.33
N ASN A 60 -1.56 -11.25 10.58
CA ASN A 60 -2.35 -10.26 11.33
C ASN A 60 -2.05 -8.83 10.90
N ILE A 61 -0.78 -8.48 10.63
CA ILE A 61 -0.39 -7.13 10.19
C ILE A 61 -0.93 -6.83 8.79
N PHE A 62 -0.80 -7.78 7.86
CA PHE A 62 -1.18 -7.57 6.47
C PHE A 62 -2.62 -8.00 6.16
N TYR A 63 -3.37 -8.50 7.15
CA TYR A 63 -4.73 -9.00 6.99
C TYR A 63 -4.83 -10.09 5.89
N THR A 64 -3.83 -10.96 5.81
CA THR A 64 -3.73 -12.03 4.80
C THR A 64 -4.02 -13.41 5.40
N SER A 65 -3.79 -14.48 4.63
CA SER A 65 -3.81 -15.86 5.11
C SER A 65 -2.42 -16.35 5.48
N LYS A 66 -2.32 -17.26 6.47
CA LYS A 66 -1.04 -17.89 6.83
C LYS A 66 -0.37 -18.62 5.66
N HIS A 67 -1.18 -19.13 4.73
CA HIS A 67 -0.73 -19.98 3.61
C HIS A 67 0.15 -19.22 2.61
N GLU A 68 -0.04 -17.90 2.51
CA GLU A 68 0.73 -17.02 1.63
C GLU A 68 2.20 -16.87 2.05
N TRP A 69 2.46 -17.03 3.35
CA TRP A 69 3.78 -16.85 3.95
C TRP A 69 4.62 -18.13 4.03
N PHE A 70 4.09 -19.28 3.58
CA PHE A 70 4.89 -20.49 3.42
C PHE A 70 5.68 -20.42 2.11
N THR A 71 6.89 -20.96 2.11
CA THR A 71 7.70 -21.02 0.91
C THR A 71 7.07 -21.93 -0.14
N ARG A 72 7.18 -21.52 -1.40
CA ARG A 72 6.78 -22.36 -2.53
C ARG A 72 7.81 -23.43 -2.82
N THR A 73 7.34 -24.51 -3.43
CA THR A 73 8.20 -25.60 -3.89
C THR A 73 9.15 -25.10 -4.99
N ARG A 74 10.24 -25.83 -5.21
CA ARG A 74 11.24 -25.47 -6.23
C ARG A 74 10.61 -25.47 -7.62
N GLU A 75 9.74 -26.43 -7.89
CA GLU A 75 9.06 -26.67 -9.15
C GLU A 75 8.14 -25.50 -9.52
N GLU A 76 7.43 -24.96 -8.53
CA GLU A 76 6.56 -23.80 -8.69
C GLU A 76 7.37 -22.52 -8.97
N ARG A 77 8.49 -22.33 -8.27
CA ARG A 77 9.39 -21.19 -8.49
C ARG A 77 10.02 -21.20 -9.88
N LEU A 78 10.38 -22.36 -10.42
CA LEU A 78 10.97 -22.47 -11.76
C LEU A 78 10.02 -21.98 -12.86
N ARG A 79 8.71 -22.11 -12.67
CA ARG A 79 7.70 -21.62 -13.61
C ARG A 79 7.51 -20.10 -13.55
N SER A 80 7.94 -19.45 -12.48
CA SER A 80 7.75 -18.01 -12.23
C SER A 80 9.00 -17.15 -12.51
N VAL A 81 10.06 -17.70 -13.10
CA VAL A 81 11.38 -17.02 -13.25
C VAL A 81 11.42 -16.00 -14.39
N ALA A 82 10.41 -15.95 -15.26
CA ALA A 82 10.38 -14.94 -16.31
C ALA A 82 9.87 -13.60 -15.75
N ALA A 83 10.68 -12.55 -15.85
CA ALA A 83 10.21 -11.19 -15.59
C ALA A 83 9.09 -10.86 -16.59
N PRO A 84 7.89 -10.45 -16.14
CA PRO A 84 6.84 -10.02 -17.05
C PRO A 84 7.32 -8.80 -17.82
N THR A 85 6.95 -8.72 -19.10
CA THR A 85 7.30 -7.57 -19.93
C THR A 85 6.71 -6.30 -19.31
N PRO A 86 7.52 -5.28 -18.99
CA PRO A 86 7.00 -4.07 -18.36
C PRO A 86 6.02 -3.40 -19.33
N ARG A 87 4.76 -3.25 -18.90
CA ARG A 87 3.76 -2.47 -19.63
C ARG A 87 3.94 -1.01 -19.24
N LYS A 88 4.24 -0.15 -20.22
CA LYS A 88 4.03 1.28 -20.08
C LYS A 88 2.54 1.53 -20.22
N ASN A 89 1.91 2.02 -19.16
CA ASN A 89 0.58 2.61 -19.22
C ASN A 89 0.71 4.06 -19.66
#